data_AF-A0A8C9PIE4-F1
#
_entry.id   AF-A0A8C9PIE4-F1
#
_cell.length_a   1.000
_cell.length_b   1.000
_cell.length_c   1.000
_cell.angle_alpha   90.00
_cell.angle_beta   90.00
_cell.angle_gamma   90.00
#
_symmetry.space_group_name_H-M   'P 1'
#
loop_
_entity.id
_entity.type
_entity.pdbx_description
1 polymer ?
#
loop_
_entity_poly.entity_id
_entity_poly.type
_entity_poly.pdbx_seq_one_letter_code
_entity_poly.pdbx_strand_id
1 'polypeptide(L)' 'MKGQLRRKTQREEFARRVVLLSQEMDAGIQAWQLRQQKLQEEDRKQKNALKRKGASLQSSLPCP' A
#
# COMPACT_ATOMS: atom_id res chain seq x y z
N MET A 1 44.53 17.63 13.43
CA MET A 1 43.99 16.34 12.96
C MET A 1 42.60 15.98 13.54
N LYS A 2 42.32 16.18 14.83
CA LYS A 2 41.06 15.75 15.50
C LYS A 2 39.75 16.35 14.91
N GLY A 3 39.77 17.61 14.48
CA GLY A 3 38.58 18.27 13.91
C GLY A 3 38.15 17.75 12.54
N GLN A 4 39.09 17.26 11.73
CA GLN A 4 38.77 16.66 10.43
C GLN A 4 38.08 15.30 10.61
N LEU A 5 38.56 14.50 11.57
CA LEU A 5 37.93 13.24 11.93
C LEU A 5 36.48 13.45 12.39
N ARG A 6 36.24 14.42 13.29
CA ARG A 6 34.88 14.80 13.73
C ARG A 6 33.97 15.17 12.56
N ARG A 7 34.44 15.98 11.62
CA ARG A 7 33.65 16.38 10.45
C ARG A 7 33.32 15.22 9.52
N LYS A 8 34.25 14.26 9.36
CA LYS A 8 33.98 13.05 8.55
C LYS A 8 32.87 12.21 9.19
N THR A 9 32.96 11.94 10.49
CA THR A 9 31.93 11.19 11.23
C THR A 9 30.56 11.87 11.15
N GLN A 10 30.50 13.18 11.41
CA GLN A 10 29.23 13.93 11.35
C GLN A 10 28.60 13.91 9.95
N ARG A 11 29.41 14.03 8.89
CA ARG A 11 28.92 13.96 7.51
C ARG A 11 28.42 12.56 7.16
N GLU A 12 29.11 11.54 7.64
CA GLU A 12 28.71 10.16 7.43
C GLU A 12 27.40 9.83 8.14
N GLU A 13 27.26 10.19 9.42
CA GLU A 13 26.01 10.04 10.17
C GLU A 13 24.85 10.78 9.51
N PHE A 14 25.10 12.01 9.04
CA PHE A 14 24.09 12.78 8.32
C PHE A 14 23.68 12.09 7.01
N ALA A 15 24.64 11.64 6.19
CA ALA A 15 24.36 10.94 4.95
C ALA A 15 23.55 9.65 5.19
N ARG A 16 23.93 8.86 6.21
CA ARG A 16 23.18 7.66 6.61
C ARG A 16 21.74 8.00 6.99
N ARG A 17 21.54 9.07 7.76
CA ARG A 17 20.20 9.51 8.18
C ARG A 17 19.35 9.98 6.99
N VAL A 18 19.93 10.76 6.08
CA VAL A 18 19.22 11.23 4.87
C VAL A 18 18.76 10.04 4.04
N VAL A 19 19.65 9.07 3.80
CA VAL A 19 19.34 7.86 3.02
C VAL A 19 18.23 7.05 3.69
N LEU A 20 18.32 6.84 5.01
CA LEU A 20 17.31 6.11 5.77
C LEU A 20 15.92 6.76 5.64
N LEU A 21 15.83 8.07 5.90
CA LEU A 21 14.57 8.80 5.84
C LEU A 21 13.96 8.81 4.42
N SER A 22 14.80 8.96 3.39
CA SER A 22 14.33 8.88 2.00
C SER A 22 13.77 7.50 1.68
N GLN A 23 14.44 6.42 2.11
CA GLN A 23 13.96 5.05 1.90
C GLN A 23 12.64 4.79 2.62
N GLU A 24 12.51 5.24 3.88
CA GLU A 24 11.26 5.10 4.65
C GLU A 24 10.10 5.84 3.97
N MET A 25 10.36 7.05 3.47
CA MET A 25 9.37 7.84 2.75
C MET A 25 8.94 7.15 1.44
N ASP A 26 9.90 6.73 0.63
CA ASP A 26 9.63 6.06 -0.65
C ASP A 26 8.86 4.76 -0.45
N ALA A 27 9.24 3.95 0.54
CA ALA A 27 8.53 2.73 0.90
C ALA A 27 7.09 3.03 1.36
N GLY A 28 6.90 4.08 2.16
CA GLY A 28 5.58 4.53 2.60
C GLY A 28 4.67 4.94 1.44
N ILE A 29 5.20 5.73 0.49
CA ILE A 29 4.47 6.17 -0.70
C ILE A 29 4.10 4.96 -1.57
N GLN A 30 5.04 4.06 -1.84
CA GLN A 30 4.79 2.85 -2.64
C GLN A 30 3.73 1.95 -1.99
N ALA A 31 3.82 1.74 -0.67
CA ALA A 31 2.84 0.94 0.07
C ALA A 31 1.44 1.57 0.04
N TRP A 32 1.35 2.90 0.17
CA TRP A 32 0.08 3.62 0.07
C TRP A 32 -0.51 3.54 -1.35
N GLN A 33 0.29 3.78 -2.37
CA GLN A 33 -0.13 3.69 -3.78
C GLN A 33 -0.63 2.28 -4.12
N LEU A 34 0.06 1.23 -3.67
CA LEU A 34 -0.36 -0.15 -3.87
C LEU A 34 -1.70 -0.44 -3.18
N ARG A 35 -1.93 0.09 -1.98
CA ARG A 35 -3.22 -0.04 -1.28
C ARG A 35 -4.34 0.62 -2.06
N GLN A 36 -4.11 1.81 -2.62
CA GLN A 36 -5.10 2.51 -3.45
C GLN A 36 -5.45 1.70 -4.72
N GLN A 37 -4.44 1.14 -5.39
CA GLN A 37 -4.67 0.29 -6.57
C GLN A 37 -5.47 -0.97 -6.23
N LYS A 38 -5.16 -1.64 -5.12
CA LYS A 38 -5.88 -2.84 -4.67
C LYS A 38 -7.35 -2.54 -4.37
N LEU A 39 -7.64 -1.43 -3.68
CA LEU A 39 -9.02 -1.00 -3.40
C LEU A 39 -9.80 -0.77 -4.70
N GLN A 40 -9.17 -0.16 -5.71
CA GLN A 40 -9.81 0.04 -7.01
C GLN A 40 -10.04 -1.28 -7.76
N GLU A 41 -9.11 -2.24 -7.65
CA GLU A 41 -9.26 -3.56 -8.26
C GLU A 41 -10.39 -4.37 -7.60
N GLU A 42 -10.52 -4.29 -6.28
CA GLU A 42 -11.61 -4.93 -5.52
C GLU A 42 -12.99 -4.37 -5.91
N ASP A 43 -13.12 -3.03 -6.01
CA ASP A 43 -14.36 -2.40 -6.48
C ASP A 43 -14.72 -2.85 -7.92
N ARG A 44 -13.71 -2.92 -8.80
CA ARG A 44 -13.90 -3.44 -10.17
C ARG A 44 -14.34 -4.90 -10.17
N LYS A 45 -13.75 -5.75 -9.32
CA LYS A 45 -14.14 -7.16 -9.17
C LYS A 45 -15.56 -7.30 -8.67
N GLN A 46 -15.98 -6.47 -7.71
CA GLN A 46 -17.34 -6.51 -7.17
C GLN A 46 -18.37 -6.04 -8.21
N LYS A 47 -18.08 -4.99 -8.98
CA LYS A 47 -18.94 -4.51 -10.08
C LYS A 47 -19.08 -5.53 -11.21
N ASN A 48 -18.00 -6.22 -11.53
CA ASN A 48 -17.98 -7.25 -12.58
C ASN A 48 -18.46 -8.63 -12.09
N ALA A 49 -18.79 -8.77 -10.81
CA ALA A 49 -19.26 -10.03 -10.26
C ALA A 49 -20.64 -10.38 -10.84
N LEU A 50 -20.81 -11.64 -11.26
CA LEU A 50 -22.10 -12.14 -11.69
C LEU A 50 -23.11 -12.08 -10.53
N LYS A 51 -24.35 -11.66 -10.83
CA LYS A 51 -25.45 -11.68 -9.87
C LYS A 51 -25.63 -13.09 -9.31
N ARG A 52 -25.77 -13.23 -7.99
CA ARG A 52 -26.04 -14.51 -7.34
C ARG A 52 -27.44 -14.99 -7.73
N LYS A 53 -27.54 -16.08 -8.51
CA LYS A 53 -28.81 -16.58 -9.06
C LYS A 53 -29.59 -17.49 -8.09
N GLY A 54 -28.92 -18.34 -7.31
CA GLY A 54 -29.59 -19.38 -6.50
C GLY A 54 -30.54 -18.88 -5.41
N ALA A 55 -30.04 -18.05 -4.48
CA ALA A 55 -30.84 -17.58 -3.34
C ALA A 55 -31.94 -16.58 -3.73
N SER A 56 -31.73 -15.81 -4.80
CA SER A 56 -32.71 -14.84 -5.30
C SER A 56 -33.91 -15.51 -6.00
N LEU A 57 -33.77 -16.74 -6.47
CA LEU A 57 -34.83 -17.46 -7.17
C LEU A 57 -35.75 -18.24 -6.21
N GLN A 58 -35.24 -18.66 -5.04
CA GLN A 58 -36.05 -19.36 -4.03
C GLN A 58 -37.12 -18.46 -3.39
N SER A 59 -36.88 -17.15 -3.27
CA SER A 59 -37.89 -16.21 -2.75
C SER A 59 -39.01 -15.89 -3.76
N SER A 60 -38.84 -16.23 -5.04
CA SER A 60 -39.84 -16.00 -6.10
C SER A 60 -40.64 -17.24 -6.49
N LEU A 61 -40.26 -18.42 -5.99
CA LEU A 61 -40.99 -19.65 -6.26
C LEU A 61 -42.07 -19.80 -5.17
N PRO A 62 -43.37 -19.82 -5.53
CA PRO A 62 -44.39 -20.21 -4.56
C PRO A 62 -44.11 -21.67 -4.15
N CYS A 63 -44.07 -21.93 -2.84
CA CYS A 63 -44.00 -23.30 -2.33
C CYS A 63 -45.24 -24.08 -2.80
N PRO A 64 -45.09 -25.34 -3.24
CA PRO A 64 -46.20 -26.21 -3.62
C PRO A 64 -47.13 -26.54 -2.44
#